data_AF-A0A381TVT6-F1
#
_entry.id   AF-A0A381TVT6-F1
#
_cell.length_a   1.000
_cell.length_b   1.000
_cell.length_c   1.000
_cell.angle_alpha   90.00
_cell.angle_beta   90.00
_cell.angle_gamma   90.00
#
_symmetry.space_group_name_H-M   'P 1'
#
loop_
_entity.id
_entity.type
_entity.pdbx_description
1 polymer ?
#
loop_
_entity_poly.entity_id
_entity_poly.type
_entity_poly.pdbx_seq_one_letter_code
_entity_poly.pdbx_strand_id
1 'polypeptide(L)'
;MSSPRSVEHLRKHDSKVRENGNTHSVLSSAVSANRRLRCHTYESRNDPLVLDWRSRVAEEHLPPSHQRDTLVLLPCSAKKPYKLSKSHIRFRRVLRSPCVHEVMVTAPLGLVPRELEDLWPAAHYDIPVSGEWDADELDVIRSMVRRIVSRVGYSVVINHSGIGINIEGTSIIDTRQGDSAGSRESLSRLESAVESAVIDSGGQSATVQTRLEVMMSISRFIHGSDAWLEGASVIGRPPILTINKDGSQLAKWNPWLGRFSFSKSSLPMLDELGVLARVSLRNGIDWAGDIFSSNAESADCSIRSGDELLVFQGGKLIGSARAEAPGWEWPRGPGRLARARHRL
;
A
#
# COMPACT_ATOMS: atom_id res chain seq x y z
N MET A 1 -8.33 3.49 26.85
CA MET A 1 -9.50 4.39 26.97
C MET A 1 -10.05 4.27 28.36
N SER A 2 -10.41 5.37 29.02
CA SER A 2 -10.64 5.41 30.47
C SER A 2 -12.11 5.38 30.91
N SER A 3 -13.09 5.41 29.99
CA SER A 3 -14.52 5.34 30.36
C SER A 3 -15.41 4.76 29.23
N PRO A 4 -16.60 4.20 29.55
CA PRO A 4 -17.57 3.77 28.55
C PRO A 4 -17.99 4.87 27.58
N ARG A 5 -18.19 6.11 28.06
CA ARG A 5 -18.53 7.27 27.21
C ARG A 5 -17.41 7.60 26.22
N SER A 6 -16.15 7.46 26.62
CA SER A 6 -15.02 7.68 25.72
C SER A 6 -15.00 6.67 24.57
N VAL A 7 -15.35 5.40 24.84
CA VAL A 7 -15.46 4.36 23.80
C VAL A 7 -16.66 4.64 22.89
N GLU A 8 -17.80 5.07 23.45
CA GLU A 8 -18.96 5.49 22.66
C GLU A 8 -18.62 6.65 21.71
N HIS A 9 -17.90 7.67 22.21
CA HIS A 9 -17.46 8.80 21.39
C HIS A 9 -16.49 8.38 20.28
N LEU A 10 -15.57 7.46 20.56
CA LEU A 10 -14.69 6.90 19.52
C LEU A 10 -15.52 6.22 18.42
N ARG A 11 -16.45 5.33 18.78
CA ARG A 11 -17.30 4.64 17.82
C ARG A 11 -18.12 5.59 16.96
N LYS A 12 -18.67 6.65 17.57
CA LYS A 12 -19.39 7.70 16.83
C LYS A 12 -18.46 8.48 15.90
N HIS A 13 -17.25 8.79 16.34
CA HIS A 13 -16.24 9.43 15.52
C HIS A 13 -15.90 8.56 14.29
N ASP A 14 -15.57 7.30 14.50
CA ASP A 14 -15.16 6.38 13.44
C ASP A 14 -16.30 6.13 12.44
N SER A 15 -17.56 6.03 12.91
CA SER A 15 -18.74 5.94 12.03
C SER A 15 -18.90 7.19 11.16
N LYS A 16 -18.73 8.39 11.73
CA LYS A 16 -18.81 9.65 10.97
C LYS A 16 -17.70 9.79 9.94
N VAL A 17 -16.47 9.40 10.30
CA VAL A 17 -15.34 9.38 9.36
C VAL A 17 -15.65 8.47 8.17
N ARG A 18 -16.29 7.32 8.43
CA ARG A 18 -16.70 6.38 7.39
C ARG A 18 -17.84 6.92 6.51
N GLU A 19 -18.90 7.46 7.11
CA GLU A 19 -20.12 7.88 6.41
C GLU A 19 -19.91 9.11 5.51
N ASN A 20 -19.01 10.02 5.88
CA ASN A 20 -18.81 11.26 5.16
C ASN A 20 -18.08 11.11 3.80
N GLY A 21 -17.69 9.89 3.40
CA GLY A 21 -16.93 9.64 2.16
C GLY A 21 -15.52 10.27 2.12
N ASN A 22 -15.17 11.04 3.15
CA ASN A 22 -13.93 11.78 3.32
C ASN A 22 -12.95 11.02 4.23
N THR A 23 -12.99 9.69 4.25
CA THR A 23 -12.01 8.87 4.97
C THR A 23 -10.58 9.31 4.64
N HIS A 24 -10.30 9.63 3.38
CA HIS A 24 -9.00 10.13 2.92
C HIS A 24 -8.55 11.39 3.67
N SER A 25 -9.47 12.31 3.97
CA SER A 25 -9.12 13.63 4.47
C SER A 25 -8.61 13.64 5.90
N VAL A 26 -8.70 12.53 6.66
CA VAL A 26 -8.20 12.37 8.04
C VAL A 26 -7.02 11.40 8.17
N LEU A 27 -6.64 10.71 7.09
CA LEU A 27 -5.65 9.64 7.12
C LEU A 27 -4.24 10.15 6.84
N SER A 28 -3.27 9.28 7.13
CA SER A 28 -1.88 9.46 6.69
C SER A 28 -1.56 8.47 5.59
N SER A 29 -0.83 8.90 4.56
CA SER A 29 -0.27 8.01 3.53
C SER A 29 1.09 7.46 3.93
N ALA A 30 1.86 8.23 4.68
CA ALA A 30 3.17 7.82 5.20
C ALA A 30 3.42 8.45 6.57
N VAL A 31 4.11 7.70 7.44
CA VAL A 31 4.38 8.09 8.83
C VAL A 31 5.88 8.01 9.15
N SER A 32 6.27 8.48 10.33
CA SER A 32 7.63 8.28 10.82
C SER A 32 7.87 6.80 11.17
N ALA A 33 9.12 6.34 11.04
CA ALA A 33 9.49 4.94 11.26
C ALA A 33 9.19 4.41 12.69
N ASN A 34 9.00 5.30 13.67
CA ASN A 34 8.68 4.94 15.06
C ASN A 34 7.17 4.87 15.32
N ARG A 35 6.33 5.36 14.39
CA ARG A 35 4.87 5.27 14.54
C ARG A 35 4.44 3.81 14.40
N ARG A 36 3.51 3.40 15.25
CA ARG A 36 2.89 2.06 15.21
C ARG A 36 1.37 2.19 15.27
N LEU A 37 0.67 1.44 14.43
CA LEU A 37 -0.77 1.24 14.56
C LEU A 37 -0.99 0.10 15.57
N ARG A 38 -1.56 0.41 16.73
CA ARG A 38 -1.72 -0.58 17.82
C ARG A 38 -3.05 -1.31 17.67
N CYS A 39 -3.00 -2.50 17.12
CA CYS A 39 -4.16 -3.35 16.88
C CYS A 39 -4.33 -4.35 18.03
N HIS A 40 -4.43 -3.85 19.26
CA HIS A 40 -4.43 -4.70 20.47
C HIS A 40 -5.84 -5.09 20.95
N THR A 41 -6.88 -4.60 20.29
CA THR A 41 -8.28 -4.82 20.69
C THR A 41 -9.15 -5.04 19.47
N TYR A 42 -10.31 -5.67 19.68
CA TYR A 42 -11.35 -5.85 18.66
C TYR A 42 -11.75 -4.55 17.96
N GLU A 43 -11.82 -3.44 18.70
CA GLU A 43 -12.20 -2.13 18.16
C GLU A 43 -11.23 -1.63 17.08
N SER A 44 -9.95 -2.04 17.11
CA SER A 44 -8.98 -1.67 16.08
C SER A 44 -9.34 -2.18 14.67
N ARG A 45 -10.24 -3.16 14.56
CA ARG A 45 -10.77 -3.64 13.27
C ARG A 45 -11.69 -2.63 12.60
N ASN A 46 -12.29 -1.74 13.39
CA ASN A 46 -13.17 -0.67 12.93
C ASN A 46 -12.43 0.66 12.70
N ASP A 47 -11.11 0.68 12.96
CA ASP A 47 -10.29 1.87 12.72
C ASP A 47 -10.42 2.29 11.24
N PRO A 48 -10.73 3.57 10.95
CA PRO A 48 -10.90 4.05 9.58
C PRO A 48 -9.72 3.74 8.65
N LEU A 49 -8.49 3.71 9.18
CA LEU A 49 -7.29 3.36 8.41
C LEU A 49 -7.26 1.87 8.03
N VAL A 50 -7.72 0.98 8.92
CA VAL A 50 -7.81 -0.46 8.64
C VAL A 50 -8.89 -0.72 7.58
N LEU A 51 -10.03 -0.06 7.70
CA LEU A 51 -11.12 -0.17 6.73
C LEU A 51 -10.71 0.39 5.35
N ASP A 52 -10.03 1.54 5.32
CA ASP A 52 -9.45 2.11 4.09
C ASP A 52 -8.49 1.14 3.41
N TRP A 53 -7.56 0.56 4.16
CA TRP A 53 -6.63 -0.43 3.62
C TRP A 53 -7.36 -1.64 3.05
N ARG A 54 -8.31 -2.21 3.80
CA ARG A 54 -9.10 -3.37 3.37
C ARG A 54 -9.85 -3.07 2.07
N SER A 55 -10.50 -1.90 1.99
CA SER A 55 -11.22 -1.46 0.80
C SER A 55 -10.28 -1.35 -0.40
N ARG A 56 -9.19 -0.59 -0.26
CA ARG A 56 -8.26 -0.34 -1.37
C ARG A 56 -7.56 -1.62 -1.86
N VAL A 57 -7.21 -2.54 -0.95
CA VAL A 57 -6.63 -3.83 -1.35
C VAL A 57 -7.67 -4.73 -2.04
N ALA A 58 -8.89 -4.80 -1.53
CA ALA A 58 -9.92 -5.67 -2.10
C ALA A 58 -10.45 -5.14 -3.44
N GLU A 59 -10.72 -3.84 -3.54
CA GLU A 59 -11.46 -3.22 -4.64
C GLU A 59 -10.58 -2.54 -5.70
N GLU A 60 -9.42 -1.97 -5.33
CA GLU A 60 -8.66 -1.06 -6.21
C GLU A 60 -7.29 -1.59 -6.64
N HIS A 61 -6.55 -2.24 -5.73
CA HIS A 61 -5.17 -2.69 -5.97
C HIS A 61 -5.08 -3.65 -7.17
N LEU A 62 -4.24 -3.38 -8.16
CA LEU A 62 -3.88 -4.40 -9.16
C LEU A 62 -2.41 -4.78 -8.96
N PRO A 63 -2.07 -6.08 -8.89
CA PRO A 63 -0.69 -6.50 -8.78
C PRO A 63 0.11 -6.16 -10.06
N PRO A 64 1.44 -6.28 -10.01
CA PRO A 64 2.30 -6.31 -11.19
C PRO A 64 1.70 -7.17 -12.32
N SER A 65 1.78 -6.70 -13.56
CA SER A 65 1.09 -7.35 -14.71
C SER A 65 1.45 -8.84 -14.84
N HIS A 66 2.74 -9.14 -14.71
CA HIS A 66 3.33 -10.49 -14.75
C HIS A 66 2.95 -11.40 -13.57
N GLN A 67 2.24 -10.89 -12.55
CA GLN A 67 1.83 -11.66 -11.37
C GLN A 67 0.33 -11.96 -11.33
N ARG A 68 -0.42 -11.63 -12.39
CA ARG A 68 -1.90 -11.67 -12.38
C ARG A 68 -2.53 -13.03 -12.62
N ASP A 69 -1.74 -14.05 -12.92
CA ASP A 69 -2.28 -15.39 -13.20
C ASP A 69 -2.37 -16.29 -11.96
N THR A 70 -1.31 -16.32 -11.14
CA THR A 70 -1.20 -17.21 -9.98
C THR A 70 -1.13 -16.42 -8.67
N LEU A 71 -2.07 -16.66 -7.76
CA LEU A 71 -2.07 -16.10 -6.41
C LEU A 71 -1.50 -17.10 -5.39
N VAL A 72 -0.57 -16.65 -4.55
CA VAL A 72 -0.06 -17.41 -3.40
C VAL A 72 -0.46 -16.71 -2.11
N LEU A 73 -1.32 -17.35 -1.32
CA LEU A 73 -1.69 -16.87 0.01
C LEU A 73 -0.69 -17.39 1.05
N LEU A 74 0.02 -16.48 1.72
CA LEU A 74 1.00 -16.81 2.76
C LEU A 74 0.48 -16.42 4.15
N PRO A 75 0.90 -17.10 5.23
CA PRO A 75 0.59 -16.65 6.58
C PRO A 75 1.42 -15.39 6.91
N CYS A 76 0.92 -14.55 7.82
CA CYS A 76 1.68 -13.41 8.32
C CYS A 76 2.87 -13.83 9.21
N SER A 77 3.68 -12.85 9.62
CA SER A 77 4.72 -13.05 10.63
C SER A 77 4.84 -11.84 11.56
N ALA A 78 5.39 -12.05 12.77
CA ALA A 78 5.53 -10.98 13.75
C ALA A 78 6.40 -9.80 13.24
N LYS A 79 7.48 -10.11 12.51
CA LYS A 79 8.39 -9.09 11.98
C LYS A 79 7.86 -8.52 10.67
N LYS A 80 7.67 -7.19 10.63
CA LYS A 80 7.28 -6.42 9.45
C LYS A 80 8.40 -5.45 9.05
N PRO A 81 8.57 -5.15 7.75
CA PRO A 81 7.94 -5.79 6.61
C PRO A 81 8.26 -7.30 6.51
N TYR A 82 7.31 -8.10 6.03
CA TYR A 82 7.36 -9.56 6.20
C TYR A 82 8.53 -10.22 5.48
N LYS A 83 8.98 -9.68 4.33
CA LYS A 83 10.19 -10.17 3.62
C LYS A 83 11.45 -10.26 4.50
N LEU A 84 11.51 -9.52 5.61
CA LEU A 84 12.64 -9.51 6.53
C LEU A 84 12.53 -10.55 7.66
N SER A 85 11.44 -11.32 7.70
CA SER A 85 11.21 -12.38 8.68
C SER A 85 11.85 -13.70 8.25
N LYS A 86 12.24 -14.53 9.23
CA LYS A 86 12.82 -15.85 8.97
C LYS A 86 11.88 -16.76 8.18
N SER A 87 10.57 -16.71 8.45
CA SER A 87 9.57 -17.53 7.76
C SER A 87 9.45 -17.15 6.29
N HIS A 88 9.32 -15.86 5.97
CA HIS A 88 9.21 -15.43 4.58
C HIS A 88 10.51 -15.60 3.79
N ILE A 89 11.67 -15.49 4.43
CA ILE A 89 12.95 -15.85 3.79
C ILE A 89 12.93 -17.33 3.37
N ARG A 90 12.32 -18.23 4.17
CA ARG A 90 12.16 -19.64 3.78
C ARG A 90 11.14 -19.83 2.65
N PHE A 91 9.97 -19.18 2.73
CA PHE A 91 8.96 -19.26 1.66
C PHE A 91 9.53 -18.80 0.31
N ARG A 92 10.23 -17.68 0.27
CA ARG A 92 10.81 -17.15 -0.98
C ARG A 92 11.86 -18.06 -1.61
N ARG A 93 12.52 -18.93 -0.84
CA ARG A 93 13.49 -19.91 -1.38
C ARG A 93 12.81 -21.01 -2.20
N VAL A 94 11.54 -21.31 -1.91
CA VAL A 94 10.75 -22.33 -2.63
C VAL A 94 9.85 -21.72 -3.70
N LEU A 95 9.36 -20.49 -3.52
CA LEU A 95 8.52 -19.84 -4.54
C LEU A 95 9.27 -19.61 -5.85
N ARG A 96 10.51 -19.07 -5.78
CA ARG A 96 11.51 -18.83 -6.86
C ARG A 96 11.07 -18.04 -8.10
N SER A 97 9.80 -18.07 -8.47
CA SER A 97 9.22 -17.41 -9.63
C SER A 97 8.87 -15.96 -9.31
N PRO A 98 9.24 -15.00 -10.18
CA PRO A 98 8.78 -13.62 -10.06
C PRO A 98 7.32 -13.44 -10.50
N CYS A 99 6.71 -14.46 -11.13
CA CYS A 99 5.40 -14.41 -11.79
C CYS A 99 4.23 -14.78 -10.87
N VAL A 100 4.49 -15.08 -9.61
CA VAL A 100 3.43 -15.35 -8.62
C VAL A 100 3.15 -14.11 -7.78
N HIS A 101 1.88 -13.82 -7.55
CA HIS A 101 1.48 -12.75 -6.65
C HIS A 101 1.45 -13.28 -5.22
N GLU A 102 2.38 -12.80 -4.38
CA GLU A 102 2.43 -13.15 -2.96
C GLU A 102 1.52 -12.22 -2.14
N VAL A 103 0.51 -12.78 -1.46
CA VAL A 103 -0.38 -12.02 -0.57
C VAL A 103 -0.37 -12.63 0.83
N MET A 104 -0.03 -11.83 1.84
CA MET A 104 -0.04 -12.26 3.23
C MET A 104 -1.43 -12.10 3.83
N VAL A 105 -1.92 -13.18 4.42
CA VAL A 105 -3.18 -13.22 5.18
C VAL A 105 -2.89 -12.84 6.63
N THR A 106 -3.59 -11.81 7.13
CA THR A 106 -3.31 -11.25 8.46
C THR A 106 -4.53 -10.56 9.08
N ALA A 107 -4.51 -10.38 10.40
CA ALA A 107 -5.37 -9.44 11.11
C ALA A 107 -4.59 -8.19 11.56
N PRO A 108 -5.24 -7.02 11.70
CA PRO A 108 -6.60 -6.74 11.28
C PRO A 108 -6.68 -6.36 9.78
N LEU A 109 -5.57 -6.23 9.06
CA LEU A 109 -5.59 -5.70 7.69
C LEU A 109 -6.26 -6.63 6.65
N GLY A 110 -6.50 -7.90 7.00
CA GLY A 110 -7.07 -8.90 6.11
C GLY A 110 -6.01 -9.45 5.17
N LEU A 111 -5.63 -8.65 4.17
CA LEU A 111 -4.64 -9.01 3.15
C LEU A 111 -3.56 -7.93 3.03
N VAL A 112 -2.32 -8.36 2.78
CA VAL A 112 -1.19 -7.49 2.47
C VAL A 112 -0.46 -8.05 1.25
N PRO A 113 -0.64 -7.47 0.05
CA PRO A 113 0.19 -7.76 -1.12
C PRO A 113 1.67 -7.47 -0.87
N ARG A 114 2.57 -8.31 -1.39
CA ARG A 114 4.02 -8.24 -1.13
C ARG A 114 4.64 -6.92 -1.54
N GLU A 115 4.23 -6.33 -2.66
CA GLU A 115 4.71 -5.05 -3.13
C GLU A 115 4.25 -3.87 -2.26
N LEU A 116 3.14 -4.03 -1.54
CA LEU A 116 2.58 -2.99 -0.67
C LEU A 116 3.06 -3.12 0.78
N GLU A 117 3.83 -4.15 1.13
CA GLU A 117 4.17 -4.45 2.53
C GLU A 117 5.05 -3.40 3.22
N ASP A 118 5.70 -2.52 2.44
CA ASP A 118 6.50 -1.39 2.95
C ASP A 118 5.65 -0.14 3.25
N LEU A 119 4.36 -0.15 2.86
CA LEU A 119 3.46 0.99 3.04
C LEU A 119 2.88 1.05 4.44
N TRP A 120 2.44 2.25 4.83
CA TRP A 120 1.58 2.42 6.00
C TRP A 120 0.14 1.96 5.67
N PRO A 121 -0.55 1.20 6.54
CA PRO A 121 -0.10 0.70 7.85
C PRO A 121 0.63 -0.66 7.84
N ALA A 122 0.69 -1.38 6.71
CA ALA A 122 1.19 -2.75 6.64
C ALA A 122 2.59 -2.96 7.24
N ALA A 123 3.53 -2.04 7.02
CA ALA A 123 4.88 -2.10 7.57
C ALA A 123 4.96 -1.84 9.09
N HIS A 124 3.90 -1.26 9.69
CA HIS A 124 4.00 -0.59 10.98
C HIS A 124 2.89 -0.92 11.98
N TYR A 125 1.96 -1.83 11.65
CA TYR A 125 0.96 -2.24 12.62
C TYR A 125 1.53 -3.26 13.62
N ASP A 126 0.96 -3.30 14.81
CA ASP A 126 1.34 -4.19 15.89
C ASP A 126 0.10 -4.90 16.42
N ILE A 127 0.17 -6.21 16.63
CA ILE A 127 -0.96 -7.06 17.01
C ILE A 127 -0.45 -8.20 17.91
N PRO A 128 -1.17 -8.57 18.99
CA PRO A 128 -0.89 -9.81 19.70
C PRO A 128 -1.14 -11.01 18.76
N VAL A 129 -0.13 -11.85 18.55
CA VAL A 129 -0.27 -13.06 17.74
C VAL A 129 -0.87 -14.15 18.62
N SER A 130 -2.19 -14.32 18.58
CA SER A 130 -2.91 -15.39 19.28
C SER A 130 -2.79 -16.74 18.58
N GLY A 131 -2.69 -16.74 17.24
CA GLY A 131 -2.76 -17.96 16.42
C GLY A 131 -4.18 -18.50 16.24
N GLU A 132 -5.16 -17.88 16.88
CA GLU A 132 -6.58 -18.18 16.76
C GLU A 132 -7.26 -17.10 15.93
N TRP A 133 -8.15 -17.53 15.03
CA TRP A 133 -8.97 -16.66 14.20
C TRP A 133 -10.41 -16.72 14.69
N ASP A 134 -11.03 -15.56 14.89
CA ASP A 134 -12.48 -15.52 15.11
C ASP A 134 -13.28 -15.47 13.80
N ALA A 135 -14.60 -15.62 13.93
CA ALA A 135 -15.52 -15.65 12.78
C ALA A 135 -15.45 -14.36 11.95
N ASP A 136 -15.42 -13.19 12.59
CA ASP A 136 -15.39 -11.89 11.91
C ASP A 136 -14.11 -11.72 11.09
N GLU A 137 -12.96 -12.13 11.64
CA GLU A 137 -11.68 -12.09 10.92
C GLU A 137 -11.67 -13.02 9.71
N LEU A 138 -12.18 -14.25 9.88
CA LEU A 138 -12.30 -15.21 8.79
C LEU A 138 -13.22 -14.69 7.69
N ASP A 139 -14.34 -14.09 8.04
CA ASP A 139 -15.31 -13.56 7.08
C ASP A 139 -14.74 -12.37 6.29
N VAL A 140 -14.04 -11.46 6.97
CA VAL A 140 -13.32 -10.37 6.30
C VAL A 140 -12.28 -10.92 5.32
N ILE A 141 -11.43 -11.86 5.77
CA ILE A 141 -10.37 -12.43 4.94
C ILE A 141 -10.98 -13.13 3.72
N ARG A 142 -11.96 -14.02 3.93
CA ARG A 142 -12.63 -14.76 2.85
C ARG A 142 -13.29 -13.81 1.86
N SER A 143 -13.95 -12.75 2.35
CA SER A 143 -14.54 -11.73 1.50
C SER A 143 -13.48 -11.02 0.65
N MET A 144 -12.39 -10.55 1.26
CA MET A 144 -11.32 -9.86 0.53
C MET A 144 -10.65 -10.77 -0.50
N VAL A 145 -10.39 -12.04 -0.15
CA VAL A 145 -9.79 -13.03 -1.07
C VAL A 145 -10.73 -13.28 -2.25
N ARG A 146 -12.04 -13.46 -2.02
CA ARG A 146 -13.01 -13.63 -3.10
C ARG A 146 -13.03 -12.44 -4.06
N ARG A 147 -12.98 -11.21 -3.53
CA ARG A 147 -13.00 -9.98 -4.34
C ARG A 147 -11.73 -9.80 -5.15
N ILE A 148 -10.55 -9.94 -4.55
CA ILE A 148 -9.30 -9.80 -5.29
C ILE A 148 -9.14 -10.91 -6.34
N VAL A 149 -9.59 -12.13 -6.04
CA VAL A 149 -9.52 -13.24 -7.00
C VAL A 149 -10.40 -13.01 -8.21
N SER A 150 -11.66 -12.65 -7.98
CA SER A 150 -12.60 -12.36 -9.08
C SER A 150 -12.16 -11.15 -9.90
N ARG A 151 -11.67 -10.08 -9.25
CA ARG A 151 -11.30 -8.83 -9.92
C ARG A 151 -10.01 -8.94 -10.73
N VAL A 152 -8.99 -9.59 -10.18
CA VAL A 152 -7.70 -9.77 -10.89
C VAL A 152 -7.80 -10.88 -11.92
N GLY A 153 -8.65 -11.89 -11.68
CA GLY A 153 -8.85 -13.01 -12.59
C GLY A 153 -7.77 -14.08 -12.49
N TYR A 154 -7.32 -14.42 -11.27
CA TYR A 154 -6.33 -15.50 -11.11
C TYR A 154 -6.91 -16.84 -11.57
N SER A 155 -6.15 -17.55 -12.37
CA SER A 155 -6.46 -18.91 -12.82
C SER A 155 -6.33 -19.93 -11.68
N VAL A 156 -5.38 -19.71 -10.77
CA VAL A 156 -5.08 -20.61 -9.65
C VAL A 156 -4.74 -19.86 -8.37
N VAL A 157 -5.23 -20.39 -7.26
CA VAL A 157 -4.93 -19.91 -5.90
C VAL A 157 -4.21 -21.01 -5.12
N ILE A 158 -2.93 -20.79 -4.86
CA ILE A 158 -2.13 -21.65 -4.00
C ILE A 158 -2.27 -21.15 -2.56
N ASN A 159 -3.03 -21.88 -1.76
CA ASN A 159 -3.29 -21.53 -0.38
C ASN A 159 -2.21 -22.14 0.54
N HIS A 160 -1.34 -21.27 1.05
CA HIS A 160 -0.36 -21.61 2.08
C HIS A 160 -0.67 -20.90 3.42
N SER A 161 -1.81 -20.21 3.55
CA SER A 161 -2.13 -19.40 4.72
C SER A 161 -2.54 -20.23 5.95
N GLY A 162 -3.09 -21.42 5.73
CA GLY A 162 -3.70 -22.26 6.78
C GLY A 162 -5.16 -21.89 7.09
N ILE A 163 -5.76 -20.95 6.35
CA ILE A 163 -7.18 -20.62 6.45
C ILE A 163 -7.96 -21.36 5.37
N GLY A 164 -9.13 -21.91 5.72
CA GLY A 164 -10.05 -22.49 4.74
C GLY A 164 -10.63 -21.42 3.80
N ILE A 165 -10.22 -21.46 2.54
CA ILE A 165 -10.69 -20.59 1.46
C ILE A 165 -11.37 -21.46 0.41
N ASN A 166 -12.57 -21.06 -0.01
CA ASN A 166 -13.29 -21.67 -1.12
C ASN A 166 -13.92 -20.58 -1.99
N ILE A 167 -13.65 -20.65 -3.29
CA ILE A 167 -14.16 -19.74 -4.31
C ILE A 167 -14.65 -20.59 -5.47
N GLU A 168 -15.94 -20.46 -5.76
CA GLU A 168 -16.58 -21.19 -6.85
C GLU A 168 -15.93 -20.83 -8.20
N GLY A 169 -15.61 -21.85 -9.00
CA GLY A 169 -15.01 -21.67 -10.33
C GLY A 169 -13.51 -21.36 -10.34
N THR A 170 -12.82 -21.33 -9.20
CA THR A 170 -11.37 -21.12 -9.13
C THR A 170 -10.63 -22.36 -8.61
N SER A 171 -9.52 -22.74 -9.26
CA SER A 171 -8.67 -23.82 -8.78
C SER A 171 -7.93 -23.41 -7.50
N ILE A 172 -8.16 -24.12 -6.40
CA ILE A 172 -7.53 -23.85 -5.10
C ILE A 172 -6.70 -25.05 -4.67
N ILE A 173 -5.42 -24.82 -4.42
CA ILE A 173 -4.47 -25.84 -3.97
C ILE A 173 -4.05 -25.54 -2.52
N ASP A 174 -4.54 -26.34 -1.56
CA ASP A 174 -4.05 -26.27 -0.18
C ASP A 174 -2.72 -27.02 -0.05
N THR A 175 -1.66 -26.27 0.22
CA THR A 175 -0.29 -26.80 0.40
C THR A 175 0.05 -27.07 1.86
N ARG A 176 -0.77 -26.58 2.80
CA ARG A 176 -0.55 -26.74 4.25
C ARG A 176 -1.05 -28.11 4.70
N GLN A 177 -2.28 -28.48 4.33
CA GLN A 177 -2.86 -29.79 4.65
C GLN A 177 -2.73 -30.18 6.15
N GLY A 178 -2.87 -29.20 7.05
CA GLY A 178 -2.75 -29.40 8.51
C GLY A 178 -1.34 -29.32 9.10
N ASP A 179 -0.27 -29.35 8.30
CA ASP A 179 1.11 -29.25 8.80
C ASP A 179 1.43 -27.83 9.32
N SER A 180 2.68 -27.55 9.76
CA SER A 180 3.16 -26.18 10.04
C SER A 180 3.78 -25.49 8.80
N ALA A 181 3.65 -24.16 8.67
CA ALA A 181 3.96 -23.48 7.39
C ALA A 181 5.43 -23.63 7.00
N GLY A 182 6.30 -23.73 8.00
CA GLY A 182 7.72 -23.94 7.79
C GLY A 182 8.17 -25.41 7.78
N SER A 183 7.24 -26.38 7.79
CA SER A 183 7.58 -27.81 7.68
C SER A 183 8.13 -28.12 6.29
N ARG A 184 9.00 -29.13 6.21
CA ARG A 184 9.62 -29.52 4.93
C ARG A 184 8.56 -30.01 3.93
N GLU A 185 7.56 -30.71 4.44
CA GLU A 185 6.46 -31.31 3.69
C GLU A 185 5.55 -30.22 3.11
N SER A 186 5.15 -29.23 3.91
CA SER A 186 4.39 -28.06 3.39
C SER A 186 5.17 -27.24 2.38
N LEU A 187 6.47 -27.03 2.60
CA LEU A 187 7.32 -26.26 1.69
C LEU A 187 7.55 -26.99 0.37
N SER A 188 7.70 -28.32 0.40
CA SER A 188 7.82 -29.14 -0.82
C SER A 188 6.52 -29.10 -1.64
N ARG A 189 5.35 -29.21 -1.01
CA ARG A 189 4.06 -29.04 -1.70
C ARG A 189 3.90 -27.63 -2.28
N LEU A 190 4.35 -26.61 -1.56
CA LEU A 190 4.33 -25.22 -2.05
C LEU A 190 5.22 -25.05 -3.28
N GLU A 191 6.45 -25.57 -3.25
CA GLU A 191 7.37 -25.56 -4.39
C GLU A 191 6.73 -26.20 -5.63
N SER A 192 6.25 -27.45 -5.49
CA SER A 192 5.65 -28.19 -6.60
C SER A 192 4.38 -27.53 -7.16
N ALA A 193 3.52 -26.97 -6.30
CA ALA A 193 2.31 -26.27 -6.75
C ALA A 193 2.64 -25.01 -7.55
N VAL A 194 3.65 -24.24 -7.12
CA VAL A 194 4.09 -23.03 -7.83
C VAL A 194 4.77 -23.38 -9.15
N GLU A 195 5.64 -24.38 -9.16
CA GLU A 195 6.30 -24.84 -10.39
C GLU A 195 5.27 -25.30 -11.43
N SER A 196 4.28 -26.09 -11.01
CA SER A 196 3.21 -26.56 -11.90
C SER A 196 2.39 -25.40 -12.45
N ALA A 197 1.94 -24.48 -11.57
CA ALA A 197 1.16 -23.32 -11.97
C ALA A 197 1.92 -22.45 -13.00
N VAL A 198 3.20 -22.16 -12.76
CA VAL A 198 4.02 -21.33 -13.65
C VAL A 198 4.24 -21.99 -15.03
N ILE A 199 4.33 -23.33 -15.07
CA ILE A 199 4.41 -24.09 -16.33
C ILE A 199 3.10 -23.95 -17.11
N ASP A 200 1.96 -24.13 -16.43
CA ASP A 200 0.63 -24.08 -17.04
C ASP A 200 0.29 -22.68 -17.58
N SER A 201 0.76 -21.61 -16.94
CA SER A 201 0.60 -20.22 -17.42
C SER A 201 1.45 -19.87 -18.65
N GLY A 202 2.16 -20.84 -19.24
CA GLY A 202 2.99 -20.63 -20.43
C GLY A 202 4.38 -20.07 -20.14
N GLY A 203 4.88 -20.19 -18.90
CA GLY A 203 6.30 -20.04 -18.57
C GLY A 203 6.95 -18.75 -19.08
N GLN A 204 6.28 -17.60 -18.98
CA GLN A 204 6.84 -16.33 -19.47
C GLN A 204 8.01 -15.89 -18.59
N SER A 205 9.20 -16.34 -18.97
CA SER A 205 10.52 -15.89 -18.51
C SER A 205 11.04 -14.69 -19.33
N ALA A 206 10.20 -14.10 -20.19
CA ALA A 206 10.61 -13.05 -21.12
C ALA A 206 10.74 -11.70 -20.41
N THR A 207 11.96 -11.37 -19.96
CA THR A 207 12.48 -10.00 -19.72
C THR A 207 11.51 -9.02 -19.06
N VAL A 208 10.69 -9.49 -18.12
CA VAL A 208 9.81 -8.59 -17.39
C VAL A 208 10.69 -7.65 -16.58
N GLN A 209 10.50 -6.34 -16.74
CA GLN A 209 11.09 -5.36 -15.82
C GLN A 209 10.37 -5.45 -14.47
N THR A 210 10.59 -6.55 -13.74
CA THR A 210 9.89 -6.89 -12.48
C THR A 210 9.90 -5.72 -11.50
N ARG A 211 11.02 -4.99 -11.45
CA ARG A 211 11.17 -3.79 -10.61
C ARG A 211 10.26 -2.65 -11.04
N LEU A 212 10.15 -2.36 -12.34
CA LEU A 212 9.28 -1.31 -12.85
C LEU A 212 7.82 -1.64 -12.57
N GLU A 213 7.41 -2.87 -12.87
CA GLU A 213 6.06 -3.38 -12.62
C GLU A 213 5.65 -3.29 -11.13
N VAL A 214 6.58 -3.57 -10.21
CA VAL A 214 6.38 -3.37 -8.77
C VAL A 214 6.22 -1.87 -8.45
N MET A 215 7.04 -0.99 -9.02
CA MET A 215 6.86 0.46 -8.82
C MET A 215 5.54 0.98 -9.39
N MET A 216 5.09 0.44 -10.51
CA MET A 216 3.80 0.76 -11.14
C MET A 216 2.62 0.34 -10.24
N SER A 217 2.66 -0.88 -9.69
CA SER A 217 1.66 -1.33 -8.70
C SER A 217 1.60 -0.43 -7.46
N ILE A 218 2.76 -0.09 -6.90
CA ILE A 218 2.85 0.82 -5.75
C ILE A 218 2.34 2.22 -6.11
N SER A 219 2.69 2.75 -7.29
CA SER A 219 2.26 4.07 -7.74
C SER A 219 0.75 4.15 -7.94
N ARG A 220 0.14 3.17 -8.60
CA ARG A 220 -1.32 3.09 -8.71
C ARG A 220 -1.98 3.04 -7.34
N PHE A 221 -1.40 2.31 -6.39
CA PHE A 221 -1.92 2.29 -5.04
C PHE A 221 -1.82 3.67 -4.39
N ILE A 222 -0.63 4.29 -4.32
CA ILE A 222 -0.43 5.56 -3.60
C ILE A 222 -1.11 6.75 -4.30
N HIS A 223 -0.97 6.86 -5.61
CA HIS A 223 -1.29 8.06 -6.39
C HIS A 223 -2.50 7.87 -7.33
N GLY A 224 -3.07 6.66 -7.42
CA GLY A 224 -4.14 6.35 -8.36
C GLY A 224 -3.69 6.22 -9.81
N SER A 225 -2.41 6.46 -10.12
CA SER A 225 -1.85 6.40 -11.47
C SER A 225 -0.38 5.97 -11.46
N ASP A 226 0.04 5.26 -12.50
CA ASP A 226 1.43 4.91 -12.82
C ASP A 226 1.90 5.50 -14.15
N ALA A 227 1.13 6.41 -14.78
CA ALA A 227 1.44 6.97 -16.10
C ALA A 227 2.84 7.63 -16.17
N TRP A 228 3.30 8.23 -15.07
CA TRP A 228 4.64 8.85 -15.00
C TRP A 228 5.81 7.85 -15.07
N LEU A 229 5.53 6.55 -14.94
CA LEU A 229 6.50 5.46 -15.05
C LEU A 229 6.60 4.89 -16.48
N GLU A 230 5.76 5.34 -17.41
CA GLU A 230 5.82 4.89 -18.80
C GLU A 230 7.18 5.23 -19.42
N GLY A 231 7.86 4.22 -19.97
CA GLY A 231 9.22 4.34 -20.52
C GLY A 231 10.32 4.56 -19.47
N ALA A 232 10.00 4.48 -18.18
CA ALA A 232 11.00 4.60 -17.13
C ALA A 232 11.82 3.30 -16.95
N SER A 233 12.95 3.43 -16.28
CA SER A 233 13.82 2.33 -15.87
C SER A 233 14.10 2.42 -14.38
N VAL A 234 14.16 1.26 -13.72
CA VAL A 234 14.42 1.15 -12.28
C VAL A 234 15.80 0.54 -12.04
N ILE A 235 16.74 1.37 -11.60
CA ILE A 235 18.14 1.00 -11.38
C ILE A 235 18.52 1.09 -9.89
N GLY A 236 19.72 0.61 -9.57
CA GLY A 236 20.29 0.64 -8.24
C GLY A 236 20.21 -0.69 -7.49
N ARG A 237 20.85 -0.71 -6.32
CA ARG A 237 20.92 -1.87 -5.43
C ARG A 237 19.82 -1.76 -4.37
N PRO A 238 18.92 -2.75 -4.24
CA PRO A 238 17.94 -2.79 -3.15
C PRO A 238 18.60 -2.58 -1.78
N PRO A 239 17.92 -1.92 -0.82
CA PRO A 239 16.48 -1.64 -0.83
C PRO A 239 16.07 -0.32 -1.50
N ILE A 240 17.00 0.63 -1.69
CA ILE A 240 16.70 1.94 -2.26
C ILE A 240 16.91 1.87 -3.77
N LEU A 241 15.89 2.26 -4.54
CA LEU A 241 15.90 2.22 -6.00
C LEU A 241 15.76 3.62 -6.58
N THR A 242 16.38 3.82 -7.75
CA THR A 242 16.30 5.07 -8.50
C THR A 242 15.49 4.84 -9.78
N ILE A 243 14.57 5.75 -10.06
CA ILE A 243 13.68 5.68 -11.22
C ILE A 243 14.10 6.78 -12.19
N ASN A 244 14.51 6.39 -13.39
CA ASN A 244 15.01 7.28 -14.43
C ASN A 244 14.18 7.17 -15.71
N LYS A 245 14.05 8.28 -16.44
CA LYS A 245 13.48 8.34 -17.79
C LYS A 245 14.29 9.32 -18.63
N ASP A 246 14.66 8.92 -19.85
CA ASP A 246 15.42 9.74 -20.80
C ASP A 246 16.69 10.40 -20.20
N GLY A 247 17.44 9.62 -19.41
CA GLY A 247 18.66 10.08 -18.74
C GLY A 247 18.45 10.99 -17.51
N SER A 248 17.21 11.35 -17.20
CA SER A 248 16.86 12.19 -16.04
C SER A 248 16.26 11.35 -14.90
N GLN A 249 16.63 11.67 -13.66
CA GLN A 249 16.05 11.04 -12.47
C GLN A 249 14.65 11.60 -12.21
N LEU A 250 13.62 10.74 -12.20
CA LEU A 250 12.24 11.13 -11.88
C LEU A 250 11.97 11.07 -10.38
N ALA A 251 12.39 9.99 -9.74
CA ALA A 251 12.16 9.76 -8.32
C ALA A 251 13.14 8.75 -7.72
N LYS A 252 13.15 8.65 -6.39
CA LYS A 252 13.73 7.52 -5.65
C LYS A 252 12.65 6.80 -4.86
N TRP A 253 12.69 5.48 -4.87
CA TRP A 253 11.90 4.65 -3.97
C TRP A 253 12.74 4.29 -2.74
N ASN A 254 12.23 4.63 -1.56
CA ASN A 254 12.83 4.24 -0.29
C ASN A 254 11.78 3.50 0.55
N PRO A 255 11.91 2.18 0.74
CA PRO A 255 10.91 1.39 1.46
C PRO A 255 10.79 1.79 2.93
N TRP A 256 11.81 2.40 3.53
CA TRP A 256 11.74 2.92 4.90
C TRP A 256 10.85 4.17 5.03
N LEU A 257 10.62 4.87 3.91
CA LEU A 257 9.75 6.05 3.87
C LEU A 257 8.35 5.70 3.35
N GLY A 258 8.18 4.58 2.64
CA GLY A 258 6.92 4.15 2.07
C GLY A 258 6.34 5.13 1.05
N ARG A 259 7.18 5.88 0.32
CA ARG A 259 6.76 6.88 -0.67
C ARG A 259 7.83 7.10 -1.75
N PHE A 260 7.39 7.62 -2.90
CA PHE A 260 8.27 8.13 -3.94
C PHE A 260 8.83 9.51 -3.56
N SER A 261 10.15 9.66 -3.61
CA SER A 261 10.81 10.96 -3.46
C SER A 261 11.08 11.52 -4.85
N PHE A 262 10.14 12.32 -5.36
CA PHE A 262 10.23 12.95 -6.69
C PHE A 262 11.36 13.98 -6.76
N SER A 263 11.96 14.11 -7.95
CA SER A 263 12.93 15.15 -8.24
C SER A 263 12.26 16.47 -8.61
N LYS A 264 13.01 17.57 -8.56
CA LYS A 264 12.53 18.88 -9.04
C LYS A 264 12.15 18.84 -10.53
N SER A 265 12.88 18.08 -11.34
CA SER A 265 12.69 18.03 -12.81
C SER A 265 11.46 17.24 -13.22
N SER A 266 10.90 16.37 -12.37
CA SER A 266 9.69 15.60 -12.70
C SER A 266 8.39 16.34 -12.39
N LEU A 267 8.42 17.46 -11.67
CA LEU A 267 7.21 18.17 -11.24
C LEU A 267 6.31 18.62 -12.41
N PRO A 268 6.83 19.18 -13.53
CA PRO A 268 5.98 19.56 -14.65
C PRO A 268 5.26 18.37 -15.29
N MET A 269 5.95 17.23 -15.43
CA MET A 269 5.36 16.00 -15.95
C MET A 269 4.26 15.47 -15.02
N LEU A 270 4.50 15.48 -13.71
CA LEU A 270 3.52 15.02 -12.72
C LEU A 270 2.27 15.89 -12.68
N ASP A 271 2.43 17.20 -12.95
CA ASP A 271 1.33 18.13 -13.09
C ASP A 271 0.48 17.84 -14.34
N GLU A 272 1.13 17.71 -15.49
CA GLU A 272 0.48 17.40 -16.76
C GLU A 272 -0.34 16.11 -16.68
N LEU A 273 0.21 15.09 -16.02
CA LEU A 273 -0.43 13.79 -15.83
C LEU A 273 -1.44 13.76 -14.66
N GLY A 274 -1.55 14.83 -13.87
CA GLY A 274 -2.47 14.90 -12.74
C GLY A 274 -2.21 13.86 -11.64
N VAL A 275 -0.93 13.50 -11.41
CA VAL A 275 -0.56 12.38 -10.51
C VAL A 275 -0.63 12.76 -9.03
N LEU A 276 -0.34 14.02 -8.70
CA LEU A 276 -0.26 14.51 -7.32
C LEU A 276 -1.35 15.53 -7.03
N ALA A 277 -1.82 15.54 -5.78
CA ALA A 277 -2.73 16.55 -5.29
C ALA A 277 -2.12 17.95 -5.38
N ARG A 278 -2.96 18.94 -5.68
CA ARG A 278 -2.58 20.33 -5.87
C ARG A 278 -2.97 21.18 -4.66
N VAL A 279 -2.11 22.14 -4.35
CA VAL A 279 -2.41 23.23 -3.40
C VAL A 279 -2.11 24.56 -4.06
N SER A 280 -2.99 25.54 -3.84
CA SER A 280 -2.81 26.91 -4.36
C SER A 280 -2.48 27.85 -3.23
N LEU A 281 -1.44 28.65 -3.43
CA LEU A 281 -1.05 29.75 -2.56
C LEU A 281 -1.68 31.05 -3.06
N ARG A 282 -1.95 31.96 -2.12
CA ARG A 282 -2.48 33.29 -2.42
C ARG A 282 -1.52 34.06 -3.32
N ASN A 283 -2.09 34.84 -4.24
CA ASN A 283 -1.32 35.71 -5.13
C ASN A 283 -0.61 36.85 -4.36
N GLY A 284 0.48 37.37 -4.94
CA GLY A 284 1.19 38.53 -4.42
C GLY A 284 2.11 38.25 -3.21
N ILE A 285 2.35 36.98 -2.88
CA ILE A 285 3.28 36.55 -1.83
C ILE A 285 4.49 35.88 -2.48
N ASP A 286 5.71 36.30 -2.16
CA ASP A 286 6.89 35.52 -2.55
C ASP A 286 6.99 34.28 -1.64
N TRP A 287 6.87 33.08 -2.21
CA TRP A 287 6.79 31.85 -1.43
C TRP A 287 8.15 31.41 -0.87
N ALA A 288 8.42 31.89 0.34
CA ALA A 288 9.54 31.44 1.17
C ALA A 288 9.07 30.55 2.33
N GLY A 289 9.80 29.47 2.59
CA GLY A 289 9.53 28.54 3.70
C GLY A 289 8.39 27.55 3.46
N ASP A 290 7.76 27.12 4.55
CA ASP A 290 6.69 26.12 4.60
C ASP A 290 5.31 26.72 4.29
N ILE A 291 4.30 25.88 4.12
CA ILE A 291 2.93 26.29 3.82
C ILE A 291 2.12 26.33 5.11
N PHE A 292 1.45 27.46 5.34
CA PHE A 292 0.61 27.76 6.49
C PHE A 292 -0.74 28.29 6.01
N SER A 293 -1.73 28.34 6.89
CA SER A 293 -3.05 28.90 6.56
C SER A 293 -3.03 30.37 6.13
N SER A 294 -1.97 31.12 6.50
CA SER A 294 -1.77 32.51 6.06
C SER A 294 -1.44 32.65 4.58
N ASN A 295 -0.77 31.67 3.98
CA ASN A 295 -0.37 31.70 2.57
C ASN A 295 -1.13 30.72 1.68
N ALA A 296 -1.80 29.71 2.25
CA ALA A 296 -2.70 28.82 1.51
C ALA A 296 -4.00 29.54 1.09
N GLU A 297 -4.45 29.26 -0.12
CA GLU A 297 -5.73 29.71 -0.68
C GLU A 297 -6.71 28.55 -0.81
N SER A 298 -6.27 27.44 -1.41
CA SER A 298 -7.08 26.23 -1.61
C SER A 298 -6.19 24.99 -1.68
N ALA A 299 -6.80 23.82 -1.51
CA ALA A 299 -6.14 22.53 -1.58
C ALA A 299 -7.15 21.45 -1.98
N ASP A 300 -6.67 20.38 -2.62
CA ASP A 300 -7.50 19.20 -2.88
C ASP A 300 -7.95 18.55 -1.56
N CYS A 301 -9.22 18.14 -1.50
CA CYS A 301 -9.80 17.55 -0.29
C CYS A 301 -9.29 16.13 0.01
N SER A 302 -8.70 15.46 -0.97
CA SER A 302 -8.20 14.07 -0.88
C SER A 302 -6.85 13.93 -0.18
N ILE A 303 -6.20 15.04 0.18
CA ILE A 303 -4.86 15.06 0.78
C ILE A 303 -4.83 14.22 2.07
N ARG A 304 -3.87 13.31 2.14
CA ARG A 304 -3.48 12.60 3.36
C ARG A 304 -2.21 13.23 3.95
N SER A 305 -2.07 13.18 5.27
CA SER A 305 -0.79 13.55 5.89
C SER A 305 0.33 12.66 5.35
N GLY A 306 1.42 13.28 4.92
CA GLY A 306 2.57 12.61 4.30
C GLY A 306 2.58 12.57 2.77
N ASP A 307 1.50 13.01 2.11
CA ASP A 307 1.42 13.10 0.64
C ASP A 307 2.43 14.11 0.07
N GLU A 308 2.96 13.80 -1.11
CA GLU A 308 3.70 14.77 -1.93
C GLU A 308 2.68 15.59 -2.74
N LEU A 309 2.86 16.91 -2.74
CA LEU A 309 1.92 17.90 -3.27
C LEU A 309 2.60 18.76 -4.34
N LEU A 310 1.84 19.17 -5.34
CA LEU A 310 2.22 20.22 -6.28
C LEU A 310 1.73 21.57 -5.77
N VAL A 311 2.62 22.56 -5.75
CA VAL A 311 2.33 23.90 -5.23
C VAL A 311 2.15 24.87 -6.38
N PHE A 312 0.99 25.52 -6.41
CA PHE A 312 0.60 26.50 -7.41
C PHE A 312 0.50 27.89 -6.81
N GLN A 313 0.70 28.89 -7.65
CA GLN A 313 0.36 30.27 -7.35
C GLN A 313 0.00 30.97 -8.66
N GLY A 314 -1.13 31.70 -8.69
CA GLY A 314 -1.62 32.35 -9.90
C GLY A 314 -1.83 31.37 -11.07
N GLY A 315 -2.22 30.12 -10.78
CA GLY A 315 -2.39 29.05 -11.77
C GLY A 315 -1.09 28.47 -12.33
N LYS A 316 0.09 28.90 -11.86
CA LYS A 316 1.40 28.37 -12.29
C LYS A 316 1.96 27.43 -11.25
N LEU A 317 2.53 26.31 -11.71
CA LEU A 317 3.31 25.42 -10.86
C LEU A 317 4.59 26.14 -10.42
N ILE A 318 4.79 26.28 -9.10
CA ILE A 318 5.96 26.95 -8.50
C ILE A 318 6.83 26.03 -7.66
N GLY A 319 6.42 24.78 -7.45
CA GLY A 319 7.23 23.80 -6.74
C GLY A 319 6.44 22.63 -6.17
N SER A 320 6.98 22.04 -5.10
CA SER A 320 6.36 20.92 -4.39
C SER A 320 6.54 21.03 -2.88
N ALA A 321 5.60 20.43 -2.16
CA ALA A 321 5.58 20.36 -0.71
C ALA A 321 5.15 18.97 -0.26
N ARG A 322 5.33 18.67 1.03
CA ARG A 322 4.81 17.45 1.65
C ARG A 322 3.78 17.81 2.71
N ALA A 323 2.59 17.22 2.61
CA ALA A 323 1.52 17.41 3.59
C ALA A 323 1.98 17.01 5.00
N GLU A 324 1.80 17.90 5.96
CA GLU A 324 1.86 17.56 7.40
C GLU A 324 0.43 17.45 7.96
N ALA A 325 -0.45 18.36 7.55
CA ALA A 325 -1.86 18.34 7.90
C ALA A 325 -2.67 17.51 6.88
N PRO A 326 -3.67 16.75 7.34
CA PRO A 326 -4.55 15.98 6.47
C PRO A 326 -5.62 16.90 5.85
N GLY A 327 -6.25 16.47 4.76
CA GLY A 327 -7.12 17.29 3.90
C GLY A 327 -8.20 18.11 4.63
N TRP A 328 -8.78 17.58 5.71
CA TRP A 328 -9.85 18.30 6.46
C TRP A 328 -9.36 19.59 7.12
N GLU A 329 -8.06 19.70 7.40
CA GLU A 329 -7.47 20.91 7.98
C GLU A 329 -7.23 21.98 6.92
N TRP A 330 -7.13 21.63 5.64
CA TRP A 330 -6.82 22.61 4.61
C TRP A 330 -8.03 23.49 4.25
N PRO A 331 -7.82 24.76 3.85
CA PRO A 331 -6.58 25.54 3.91
C PRO A 331 -6.45 26.33 5.24
N ARG A 332 -7.34 26.10 6.22
CA ARG A 332 -7.51 26.98 7.40
C ARG A 332 -6.96 26.42 8.70
N GLY A 333 -6.32 25.26 8.63
CA GLY A 333 -5.84 24.51 9.77
C GLY A 333 -4.85 25.33 10.60
N PRO A 334 -4.86 25.15 11.93
CA PRO A 334 -3.90 25.81 12.78
C PRO A 334 -2.50 25.21 12.56
N GLY A 335 -1.50 26.08 12.39
CA GLY A 335 -0.11 25.66 12.24
C GLY A 335 0.31 25.34 10.80
N ARG A 336 1.34 24.51 10.66
CA ARG A 336 1.95 24.18 9.37
C ARG A 336 1.13 23.12 8.65
N LEU A 337 0.68 23.45 7.45
CA LEU A 337 -0.11 22.56 6.60
C LEU A 337 0.77 21.63 5.78
N ALA A 338 1.86 22.15 5.20
CA ALA A 338 2.85 21.36 4.48
C ALA A 338 4.27 21.90 4.61
N ARG A 339 5.26 21.02 4.48
CA ARG A 339 6.67 21.37 4.44
C ARG A 339 7.16 21.50 3.01
N ALA A 340 7.82 22.60 2.66
CA ALA A 340 8.33 22.78 1.31
C ALA A 340 9.43 21.76 0.95
N ARG A 341 9.47 21.33 -0.31
CA ARG A 341 10.43 20.35 -0.83
C ARG A 341 11.29 20.94 -1.94
N HIS A 342 10.65 21.40 -3.01
CA HIS A 342 11.32 22.01 -4.16
C HIS A 342 10.62 23.31 -4.53
N ARG A 343 11.38 24.27 -5.06
CA ARG A 343 10.90 25.49 -5.71
C ARG A 343 11.38 25.47 -7.15
N LEU A 344 10.53 25.83 -8.11
CA LEU A 344 10.85 25.85 -9.53
C LEU A 344 11.70 27.05 -9.93
#